data_AF-A0A1J4S423-F1
#
_entry.id   AF-A0A1J4S423-F1
#
_cell.length_a   1.000
_cell.length_b   1.000
_cell.length_c   1.000
_cell.angle_alpha   90.00
_cell.angle_beta   90.00
_cell.angle_gamma   90.00
#
_symmetry.space_group_name_H-M   'P 1'
#
loop_
_entity.id
_entity.type
_entity.pdbx_description
1 polymer ?
#
loop_
_entity_poly.entity_id
_entity_poly.type
_entity_poly.pdbx_seq_one_letter_code
_entity_poly.pdbx_strand_id
1 'polypeptide(L)'
;MQATLDTFPKNISRHALARLGDDLARREAILQSIIHRFETQYNVPLEAFEARLAQGKGQEHPDWEDSIEWRNALDELKQTDLMKRVLEWLLHSKAR
;
A
#
# COMPACT_ATOMS: atom_id res chain seq x y z
N MET A 1 16.12 25.69 27.54
CA MET A 1 16.20 25.68 26.07
C MET A 1 14.84 25.23 25.55
N GLN A 2 14.00 26.17 25.15
CA GLN A 2 12.66 25.92 24.62
C GLN A 2 12.82 25.36 23.21
N ALA A 3 12.48 24.10 23.00
CA ALA A 3 12.62 23.46 21.69
C ALA A 3 11.62 24.10 20.71
N THR A 4 12.17 24.70 19.65
CA THR A 4 11.47 25.21 18.47
C THR A 4 10.77 24.08 17.72
N LEU A 5 9.63 23.61 18.21
CA LEU A 5 8.80 22.58 17.56
C LEU A 5 7.49 23.13 16.95
N ASP A 6 7.31 24.45 16.95
CA ASP A 6 5.98 25.05 16.71
C ASP A 6 5.57 25.16 15.23
N THR A 7 6.44 24.87 14.27
CA THR A 7 6.09 24.98 12.83
C THR A 7 6.67 23.83 12.02
N PHE A 8 5.92 23.34 11.02
CA PHE A 8 6.51 22.45 10.01
C PHE A 8 7.72 23.15 9.37
N PRO A 9 8.73 22.39 8.89
CA PRO A 9 9.76 22.96 8.04
C PRO A 9 9.14 23.86 6.97
N LYS A 10 9.77 25.00 6.65
CA LYS A 10 9.17 26.03 5.78
C LYS A 10 8.74 25.51 4.40
N ASN A 11 9.28 24.37 3.96
CA ASN A 11 8.97 23.70 2.70
C ASN A 11 7.83 22.66 2.80
N ILE A 12 7.25 22.42 3.98
CA ILE A 12 6.16 21.45 4.19
C ILE A 12 4.88 22.21 4.57
N SER A 13 3.90 22.19 3.67
CA SER A 13 2.58 22.77 3.93
C SER A 13 1.57 21.69 4.33
N ARG A 14 0.61 22.03 5.20
CA ARG A 14 -0.51 21.13 5.54
C ARG A 14 -1.30 20.72 4.30
N HIS A 15 -1.45 21.63 3.34
CA HIS A 15 -2.09 21.34 2.05
C HIS A 15 -1.33 20.27 1.26
N ALA A 16 0.01 20.31 1.24
CA ALA A 16 0.81 19.27 0.59
C ALA A 16 0.65 17.90 1.28
N LEU A 17 0.61 17.87 2.62
CA LEU A 17 0.35 16.63 3.37
C LEU A 17 -1.06 16.08 3.11
N ALA A 18 -2.08 16.94 3.05
CA ALA A 18 -3.44 16.54 2.72
C ALA A 18 -3.52 15.94 1.31
N ARG A 19 -2.90 16.60 0.32
CA ARG A 19 -2.84 16.08 -1.05
C ARG A 19 -2.15 14.72 -1.15
N LEU A 20 -1.05 14.53 -0.41
CA LEU A 20 -0.38 13.23 -0.32
C LEU A 20 -1.31 12.17 0.30
N GLY A 21 -2.13 12.54 1.29
CA GLY A 21 -3.18 11.67 1.83
C GLY A 21 -4.18 11.22 0.76
N ASP A 22 -4.67 12.16 -0.06
CA ASP A 22 -5.58 11.86 -1.17
C ASP A 22 -4.93 10.95 -2.24
N ASP A 23 -3.66 11.19 -2.55
CA ASP A 23 -2.88 10.36 -3.48
C ASP A 23 -2.73 8.93 -2.97
N LEU A 24 -2.42 8.75 -1.67
CA LEU A 24 -2.32 7.44 -1.04
C LEU A 24 -3.68 6.72 -1.00
N ALA A 25 -4.77 7.42 -0.74
CA ALA A 25 -6.12 6.83 -0.76
C ALA A 25 -6.51 6.32 -2.15
N ARG A 26 -6.18 7.09 -3.21
CA ARG A 26 -6.38 6.63 -4.60
C ARG A 26 -5.55 5.39 -4.92
N ARG A 27 -4.28 5.39 -4.50
CA ARG A 27 -3.36 4.26 -4.71
C ARG A 27 -3.83 3.00 -3.97
N GLU A 28 -4.27 3.14 -2.73
CA GLU A 28 -4.85 2.06 -1.94
C GLU A 28 -6.06 1.42 -2.66
N ALA A 29 -6.98 2.24 -3.18
CA ALA A 29 -8.14 1.75 -3.92
C ALA A 29 -7.75 0.94 -5.18
N ILE A 30 -6.73 1.39 -5.92
CA ILE A 30 -6.20 0.66 -7.08
C ILE A 30 -5.59 -0.67 -6.64
N LEU A 31 -4.75 -0.68 -5.60
CA LEU A 31 -4.10 -1.89 -5.09
C LEU A 31 -5.14 -2.91 -4.60
N GLN A 32 -6.15 -2.45 -3.85
CA GLN A 32 -7.26 -3.30 -3.42
C GLN A 32 -8.04 -3.89 -4.59
N SER A 33 -8.26 -3.12 -5.66
CA SER A 33 -8.90 -3.62 -6.87
C SER A 33 -8.07 -4.71 -7.56
N ILE A 34 -6.74 -4.55 -7.61
CA ILE A 34 -5.83 -5.56 -8.19
C ILE A 34 -5.85 -6.84 -7.35
N ILE A 35 -5.73 -6.72 -6.02
CA ILE A 35 -5.78 -7.85 -5.09
C ILE A 35 -7.11 -8.59 -5.23
N HIS A 36 -8.23 -7.87 -5.22
CA HIS A 36 -9.56 -8.47 -5.32
C HIS A 36 -9.78 -9.20 -6.66
N ARG A 37 -9.22 -8.68 -7.76
CA ARG A 37 -9.21 -9.37 -9.06
C ARG A 37 -8.56 -10.73 -8.94
N PHE A 38 -7.38 -10.82 -8.34
CA PHE A 38 -6.65 -12.08 -8.18
C PHE A 38 -7.32 -13.05 -7.20
N GLU A 39 -7.83 -12.55 -6.07
CA GLU A 39 -8.62 -13.35 -5.12
C GLU A 39 -9.82 -14.01 -5.81
N THR A 40 -10.52 -13.25 -6.66
CA THR A 40 -11.68 -13.72 -7.41
C THR A 40 -11.27 -14.71 -8.51
N GLN A 41 -10.20 -14.40 -9.25
CA GLN A 41 -9.71 -15.21 -10.36
C GLN A 41 -9.24 -16.60 -9.90
N TYR A 42 -8.49 -16.65 -8.79
CA TYR A 42 -7.86 -17.88 -8.32
C TYR A 42 -8.64 -18.59 -7.21
N ASN A 43 -9.54 -17.88 -6.52
CA ASN A 43 -10.40 -18.41 -5.46
C ASN A 43 -9.66 -19.18 -4.36
N VAL A 44 -8.41 -18.79 -4.11
CA VAL A 44 -7.52 -19.30 -3.05
C VAL A 44 -6.65 -18.13 -2.58
N PRO A 45 -6.10 -18.14 -1.36
CA PRO A 45 -5.13 -17.12 -0.96
C PRO A 45 -3.81 -17.24 -1.75
N LEU A 46 -3.06 -16.14 -1.85
CA LEU A 46 -1.80 -16.07 -2.60
C LEU A 46 -0.81 -17.17 -2.20
N GLU A 47 -0.67 -17.44 -0.91
CA GLU A 47 0.28 -18.45 -0.41
C GLU A 47 -0.08 -19.86 -0.92
N ALA A 48 -1.38 -20.17 -1.01
CA ALA A 48 -1.85 -21.44 -1.54
C ALA A 48 -1.69 -21.51 -3.07
N PHE A 49 -1.88 -20.38 -3.76
CA PHE A 49 -1.62 -20.26 -5.19
C PHE A 49 -0.13 -20.50 -5.51
N GLU A 50 0.75 -19.80 -4.82
CA GLU A 50 2.21 -19.92 -4.99
C GLU A 50 2.74 -21.31 -4.63
N ALA A 51 2.19 -21.93 -3.58
CA ALA A 51 2.53 -23.31 -3.21
C ALA A 51 2.15 -24.31 -4.33
N ARG A 52 1.07 -24.06 -5.06
CA ARG A 52 0.69 -24.88 -6.23
C ARG A 52 1.68 -24.66 -7.39
N LEU A 53 2.05 -23.41 -7.68
CA LEU A 53 3.04 -23.10 -8.72
C LEU A 53 4.40 -23.72 -8.43
N ALA A 54 4.85 -23.70 -7.16
CA ALA A 54 6.09 -24.35 -6.74
C ALA A 54 6.07 -25.88 -6.93
N GLN A 55 4.89 -26.50 -6.98
CA GLN A 55 4.71 -27.92 -7.29
C GLN A 55 4.56 -28.20 -8.79
N GLY A 56 4.71 -27.18 -9.65
CA GLY A 56 4.46 -27.28 -11.08
C GLY A 56 2.97 -27.40 -11.44
N LYS A 57 2.06 -27.04 -10.52
CA LYS A 57 0.61 -27.09 -10.74
C LYS A 57 0.08 -25.73 -11.16
N GLY A 58 -0.02 -25.52 -12.46
CA GLY A 58 -0.47 -24.28 -13.08
C GLY A 58 0.09 -24.17 -14.49
N GLN A 59 -0.26 -23.12 -15.22
CA GLN A 59 0.48 -22.76 -16.41
C GLN A 59 1.72 -21.96 -15.98
N GLU A 60 2.86 -22.09 -16.68
CA GLU A 60 3.99 -21.18 -16.39
C GLU A 60 3.57 -19.72 -16.58
N HIS A 61 2.87 -19.44 -17.68
CA HIS A 61 2.26 -18.15 -17.96
C HIS A 61 0.76 -18.34 -18.18
N PRO A 62 -0.13 -17.48 -17.63
CA PRO A 62 0.17 -16.24 -16.92
C PRO A 62 0.43 -16.40 -15.41
N ASP A 63 0.29 -17.61 -14.85
CA ASP A 63 0.17 -17.76 -13.40
C ASP A 63 1.37 -17.26 -12.58
N TRP A 64 2.61 -17.40 -13.09
CA TRP A 64 3.78 -16.82 -12.40
C TRP A 64 3.80 -15.29 -12.42
N GLU A 65 3.40 -14.68 -13.53
CA GLU A 65 3.33 -13.21 -13.62
C GLU A 65 2.23 -12.68 -12.70
N ASP A 66 1.08 -13.33 -12.69
CA ASP A 66 -0.05 -13.00 -11.82
C ASP A 66 0.33 -13.15 -10.34
N SER A 67 1.09 -14.19 -9.97
CA SER A 67 1.62 -14.36 -8.61
C SER A 67 2.53 -13.19 -8.20
N ILE A 68 3.42 -12.76 -9.09
CA ILE A 68 4.35 -11.66 -8.83
C ILE A 68 3.58 -10.34 -8.70
N GLU A 69 2.65 -10.04 -9.61
CA GLU A 69 1.83 -8.83 -9.56
C GLU A 69 0.99 -8.81 -8.28
N TRP A 70 0.37 -9.94 -7.91
CA TRP A 70 -0.43 -10.03 -6.69
C TRP A 70 0.41 -9.79 -5.43
N ARG A 71 1.57 -10.44 -5.31
CA ARG A 71 2.47 -10.23 -4.17
C ARG A 71 2.92 -8.78 -4.07
N ASN A 72 3.31 -8.18 -5.19
CA ASN A 72 3.71 -6.78 -5.25
C ASN A 72 2.57 -5.86 -4.79
N ALA A 73 1.34 -6.12 -5.22
CA ALA A 73 0.17 -5.33 -4.82
C ALA A 73 -0.07 -5.42 -3.30
N LEU A 74 0.05 -6.60 -2.69
CA LEU A 74 -0.07 -6.78 -1.23
C LEU A 74 1.01 -6.03 -0.48
N ASP A 75 2.26 -6.10 -0.92
CA ASP A 75 3.37 -5.42 -0.26
C ASP A 75 3.30 -3.90 -0.41
N GLU A 76 2.90 -3.40 -1.58
CA GLU A 76 2.70 -1.98 -1.83
C GLU A 76 1.48 -1.44 -1.08
N LEU A 77 0.46 -2.27 -0.82
CA LEU A 77 -0.68 -1.93 0.04
C LEU A 77 -0.23 -1.75 1.50
N LYS A 78 0.61 -2.66 2.03
CA LYS A 78 1.20 -2.52 3.37
C LYS A 78 2.02 -1.24 3.50
N GLN A 79 2.83 -0.90 2.49
CA GLN A 79 3.59 0.36 2.48
C GLN A 79 2.68 1.58 2.43
N THR A 80 1.60 1.53 1.65
CA THR A 80 0.61 2.60 1.55
C THR A 80 -0.08 2.84 2.90
N ASP A 81 -0.47 1.78 3.62
CA ASP A 81 -1.04 1.88 4.98
C ASP A 81 -0.05 2.52 5.97
N LEU A 82 1.22 2.10 5.95
CA LEU A 82 2.26 2.70 6.78
C LEU A 82 2.41 4.21 6.49
N MET A 83 2.46 4.60 5.21
CA MET A 83 2.56 6.00 4.83
C MET A 83 1.35 6.83 5.28
N LYS A 84 0.14 6.29 5.17
CA LYS A 84 -1.08 6.95 5.67
C LYS A 84 -0.99 7.21 7.17
N ARG A 85 -0.60 6.21 7.96
CA ARG A 85 -0.40 6.36 9.42
C ARG A 85 0.64 7.41 9.78
N VAL A 86 1.73 7.48 9.02
CA VAL A 86 2.77 8.51 9.21
C VAL A 86 2.21 9.91 8.89
N LEU A 87 1.47 10.07 7.80
CA LEU A 87 0.84 11.35 7.46
C LEU A 87 -0.20 11.78 8.51
N GLU A 88 -1.04 10.85 8.96
CA GLU A 88 -1.99 11.09 10.03
C GLU A 88 -1.29 11.54 11.31
N TRP A 89 -0.23 10.84 11.71
CA TRP A 89 0.58 11.23 12.87
C TRP A 89 1.18 12.63 12.70
N LEU A 90 1.72 12.97 11.52
CA LEU A 90 2.26 14.31 11.24
C LEU A 90 1.17 15.39 11.34
N LEU A 91 -0.03 15.14 10.82
CA LEU A 91 -1.13 16.10 10.85
C LEU A 91 -1.68 16.35 12.27
N HIS A 92 -1.70 15.32 13.12
CA HIS A 92 -2.24 15.38 14.48
C HIS A 92 -1.20 15.68 15.57
N SER A 93 0.09 15.37 15.34
CA SER A 93 1.18 15.70 16.28
C SER A 93 1.38 17.21 16.49
N LYS A 94 0.76 18.05 15.64
CA LYS A 94 0.78 19.52 15.73
C LYS A 94 -0.59 20.14 16.06
N ALA A 95 -1.47 19.40 16.74
CA ALA A 95 -2.79 19.87 17.18
C ALA A 95 -2.89 20.11 18.71
N ARG A 96 -1.76 20.19 19.42
CA ARG A 96 -1.68 20.60 20.83
C ARG A 96 -0.59 21.65 21.02
#